data_AF-A0A7C4ELT2-F1
#
_entry.id   AF-A0A7C4ELT2-F1
#
_cell.length_a   1.000
_cell.length_b   1.000
_cell.length_c   1.000
_cell.angle_alpha   90.00
_cell.angle_beta   90.00
_cell.angle_gamma   90.00
#
_symmetry.space_group_name_H-M   'P 1'
#
loop_
_entity.id
_entity.type
_entity.pdbx_description
1 polymer ?
#
loop_
_entity_poly.entity_id
_entity_poly.type
_entity_poly.pdbx_seq_one_letter_code
_entity_poly.pdbx_strand_id
1 'polypeptide(L)'
;MKNLMNLIIARLDGEKISDSKYRYYIEDLVIKGIGGFIVFGGEYEAVKNFIAYIQRISEKPLIIASDIEKGVGQQIKGGTIIPSQMGISAGFDLNKDKTELYS
;
A
#
# COMPACT_ATOMS: atom_id res chain seq x y z
N MET A 1 26.60 -8.96 9.35
CA MET A 1 25.64 -10.07 9.59
C MET A 1 24.45 -9.88 8.66
N LYS A 2 23.97 -10.90 7.93
CA LYS A 2 22.76 -10.76 7.10
C LYS A 2 21.54 -10.64 8.02
N ASN A 3 20.87 -9.49 8.03
CA ASN A 3 19.63 -9.32 8.79
C ASN A 3 18.47 -9.97 8.01
N LEU A 4 17.94 -11.07 8.55
CA LEU A 4 16.85 -11.84 7.94
C LEU A 4 15.53 -11.07 7.91
N MET A 5 15.37 -10.04 8.77
CA MET A 5 14.18 -9.20 8.83
C MET A 5 13.87 -8.51 7.50
N ASN A 6 14.90 -8.22 6.69
CA ASN A 6 14.73 -7.57 5.39
C ASN A 6 14.04 -8.44 4.34
N LEU A 7 13.82 -9.73 4.63
CA LEU A 7 13.06 -10.67 3.78
C LEU A 7 11.59 -10.79 4.22
N ILE A 8 11.20 -10.12 5.30
CA ILE A 8 9.85 -10.19 5.87
C ILE A 8 9.06 -8.95 5.45
N ILE A 9 7.86 -9.19 4.93
CA ILE A 9 6.84 -8.16 4.70
C ILE A 9 5.67 -8.45 5.65
N ALA A 10 5.43 -7.57 6.63
CA ALA A 10 4.36 -7.75 7.60
C ALA A 10 3.07 -7.04 7.18
N ARG A 11 1.95 -7.39 7.80
CA ARG A 11 0.70 -6.65 7.58
C ARG A 11 0.66 -5.36 8.40
N LEU A 12 0.29 -4.27 7.76
CA LEU A 12 -0.05 -2.99 8.37
C LEU A 12 -1.56 -2.75 8.24
N ASP A 13 -2.26 -2.67 9.36
CA ASP A 13 -3.68 -2.40 9.47
C ASP A 13 -3.89 -0.90 9.71
N GLY A 14 -4.33 -0.19 8.67
CA GLY A 14 -4.47 1.26 8.68
C GLY A 14 -5.51 1.76 9.67
N GLU A 15 -6.51 0.95 10.03
CA GLU A 15 -7.53 1.30 11.03
C GLU A 15 -6.93 1.35 12.45
N LYS A 16 -5.77 0.71 12.66
CA LYS A 16 -5.13 0.60 13.98
C LYS A 16 -3.96 1.57 14.18
N ILE A 17 -3.65 2.43 13.22
CA ILE A 17 -2.49 3.36 13.30
C ILE A 17 -2.61 4.31 14.51
N SER A 18 -3.83 4.65 14.93
CA SER A 18 -4.07 5.49 16.10
C SER A 18 -3.95 4.75 17.44
N ASP A 19 -3.93 3.41 17.44
CA ASP A 19 -3.69 2.62 18.65
C ASP A 19 -2.19 2.65 18.99
N SER A 20 -1.87 3.14 20.19
CA SER A 20 -0.48 3.36 20.60
C SER A 20 0.34 2.08 20.71
N LYS A 21 -0.28 0.96 21.10
CA LYS A 21 0.42 -0.34 21.21
C LYS A 21 0.72 -0.90 19.83
N TYR A 22 -0.24 -0.84 18.92
CA TYR A 22 -0.07 -1.26 17.54
C TYR A 22 0.99 -0.42 16.83
N ARG A 23 0.93 0.90 17.03
CA ARG A 23 1.93 1.82 16.48
C ARG A 23 3.33 1.49 16.96
N TYR A 24 3.51 1.32 18.27
CA TYR A 24 4.80 0.93 18.86
C TYR A 24 5.32 -0.40 18.29
N TYR A 25 4.43 -1.38 18.11
CA TYR A 25 4.79 -2.66 17.50
C TYR A 25 5.32 -2.51 16.07
N ILE A 26 4.68 -1.68 15.24
CA ILE A 26 5.14 -1.41 13.87
C ILE A 26 6.49 -0.67 13.89
N GLU A 27 6.64 0.34 14.75
CA GLU A 27 7.91 1.07 14.93
C GLU A 27 9.06 0.14 15.34
N ASP A 28 8.83 -0.79 16.26
CA ASP A 28 9.81 -1.79 16.69
C ASP A 28 10.23 -2.73 15.54
N LEU A 29 9.29 -3.17 14.70
CA LEU A 29 9.62 -3.95 13.49
C LEU A 29 10.50 -3.17 12.51
N VAL A 30 10.20 -1.88 12.32
CA VAL A 30 10.98 -0.99 11.45
C VAL A 30 12.40 -0.82 11.97
N ILE A 31 12.55 -0.53 13.26
CA ILE A 31 13.87 -0.39 13.91
C ILE A 31 14.67 -1.69 13.84
N LYS A 32 14.01 -2.86 13.90
CA LYS A 32 14.64 -4.18 13.71
C LYS A 32 15.03 -4.48 12.26
N GLY A 33 14.68 -3.62 11.31
CA GLY A 33 15.06 -3.73 9.90
C GLY A 33 14.18 -4.66 9.08
N ILE A 34 12.87 -4.66 9.34
CA ILE A 34 11.89 -5.33 8.47
C ILE A 34 11.99 -4.84 7.02
N GLY A 35 11.70 -5.72 6.05
CA GLY A 35 11.75 -5.37 4.63
C GLY A 35 10.61 -4.46 4.18
N GLY A 36 9.47 -4.48 4.84
CA GLY A 36 8.33 -3.66 4.47
C GLY A 36 6.98 -4.15 5.00
N PHE A 37 5.91 -3.57 4.45
CA PHE A 37 4.54 -3.83 4.85
C PHE A 37 3.57 -3.96 3.68
N ILE A 38 2.56 -4.80 3.85
CA ILE A 38 1.32 -4.78 3.06
C ILE A 38 0.21 -4.07 3.84
N VAL A 39 -0.34 -3.00 3.27
CA VAL A 39 -1.25 -2.05 3.94
C VAL A 39 -2.70 -2.30 3.56
N PHE A 40 -3.59 -2.32 4.55
CA PHE A 40 -5.03 -2.45 4.37
C PHE A 40 -5.80 -1.53 5.32
N GLY A 41 -6.88 -0.90 4.85
CA GLY A 41 -7.77 -0.06 5.67
C GLY A 41 -7.18 1.31 6.03
N GLY A 42 -7.97 2.08 6.77
CA GLY A 42 -7.58 3.40 7.29
C GLY A 42 -7.93 4.57 6.37
N GLU A 43 -7.84 5.77 6.94
CA GLU A 43 -8.06 7.04 6.24
C GLU A 43 -6.82 7.46 5.45
N TYR A 44 -7.01 7.97 4.22
CA TYR A 44 -5.92 8.31 3.30
C TYR A 44 -4.80 9.13 3.92
N GLU A 45 -5.13 10.27 4.54
CA GLU A 45 -4.11 11.14 5.15
C GLU A 45 -3.43 10.50 6.36
N ALA A 46 -4.15 9.71 7.18
CA ALA A 46 -3.57 9.01 8.32
C ALA A 46 -2.55 7.95 7.87
N VAL A 47 -2.94 7.14 6.87
CA VAL A 47 -2.08 6.10 6.29
C VAL A 47 -0.87 6.70 5.59
N LYS A 48 -1.07 7.73 4.76
CA LYS A 48 0.01 8.46 4.07
C LYS A 48 1.02 9.05 5.05
N ASN A 49 0.54 9.75 6.08
CA ASN A 49 1.42 10.35 7.09
C ASN A 49 2.17 9.29 7.90
N PHE A 50 1.53 8.16 8.21
CA PHE A 50 2.20 7.07 8.93
C PHE A 50 3.24 6.36 8.07
N ILE A 51 2.95 6.08 6.79
CA ILE A 51 3.93 5.54 5.84
C ILE A 51 5.15 6.46 5.73
N ALA A 52 4.92 7.77 5.56
CA ALA A 52 6.01 8.74 5.49
C ALA A 52 6.86 8.75 6.78
N TYR A 53 6.21 8.62 7.94
CA TYR A 53 6.89 8.52 9.21
C TYR A 53 7.75 7.25 9.34
N ILE A 54 7.19 6.07 9.04
CA ILE A 54 7.94 4.80 9.17
C ILE A 54 9.10 4.70 8.15
N GLN A 55 8.94 5.27 6.95
CA GLN A 55 10.02 5.37 5.99
C GLN A 55 11.18 6.23 6.52
N ARG A 56 10.88 7.32 7.24
CA ARG A 56 11.91 8.21 7.80
C ARG A 56 12.71 7.59 8.93
N ILE A 57 12.10 6.72 9.75
CA ILE A 57 12.79 6.07 10.87
C ILE A 57 13.46 4.74 10.47
N SER A 58 13.19 4.23 9.27
CA SER A 58 13.80 3.01 8.76
C SER A 58 15.24 3.26 8.31
N GLU A 59 16.14 2.34 8.62
CA GLU A 59 17.53 2.37 8.12
C GLU A 59 17.60 2.17 6.59
N LYS A 60 16.68 1.38 6.04
CA LYS A 60 16.58 1.06 4.61
C LYS A 60 15.19 1.37 4.07
N PRO A 61 15.03 1.72 2.79
CA PRO A 61 13.72 1.95 2.20
C PRO A 61 12.80 0.73 2.38
N LEU A 62 11.63 0.94 2.98
CA LEU A 62 10.63 -0.10 3.18
C LEU A 62 9.85 -0.33 1.89
N ILE A 63 9.56 -1.58 1.57
CA ILE A 63 8.58 -1.94 0.53
C ILE A 63 7.19 -1.71 1.11
N ILE A 64 6.37 -0.87 0.45
CA ILE A 64 4.99 -0.63 0.84
C ILE A 64 4.09 -1.13 -0.28
N ALA A 65 3.29 -2.16 0.02
CA ALA A 65 2.40 -2.82 -0.92
C ALA A 65 0.94 -2.72 -0.45
N SER A 66 -0.01 -2.93 -1.37
CA SER A 66 -1.44 -3.06 -1.07
C SER A 66 -2.16 -3.66 -2.30
N ASP A 67 -3.27 -4.37 -2.08
CA ASP A 67 -4.07 -4.95 -3.15
C ASP A 67 -5.04 -3.90 -3.72
N ILE A 68 -4.56 -3.09 -4.68
CA ILE A 68 -5.26 -1.94 -5.26
C ILE A 68 -5.77 -2.19 -6.68
N GLU A 69 -6.21 -3.41 -6.98
CA GLU A 69 -6.65 -3.84 -8.32
C GLU A 69 -7.91 -3.12 -8.86
N LYS A 70 -8.63 -2.41 -7.96
CA LYS A 70 -9.77 -1.53 -8.23
C LYS A 70 -9.51 -0.11 -7.71
N GLY A 71 -8.25 0.31 -7.67
CA GLY A 71 -7.81 1.64 -7.26
C GLY A 71 -7.54 1.73 -5.76
N VAL A 72 -6.91 2.83 -5.34
CA VAL A 72 -6.49 3.04 -3.93
C VAL A 72 -7.68 3.02 -2.97
N GLY A 73 -8.83 3.54 -3.43
CA GLY A 73 -10.09 3.54 -2.69
C GLY A 73 -10.63 2.15 -2.35
N GLN A 74 -10.12 1.09 -2.99
CA GLN A 74 -10.43 -0.30 -2.63
C GLN A 74 -9.99 -0.65 -1.22
N GLN A 75 -8.82 -0.14 -0.80
CA GLN A 75 -8.21 -0.49 0.48
C GLN A 75 -8.18 0.68 1.45
N ILE A 76 -8.08 1.91 0.94
CA ILE A 76 -7.86 3.12 1.74
C ILE A 76 -9.03 4.08 1.57
N LYS A 77 -9.66 4.46 2.68
CA LYS A 77 -10.80 5.39 2.67
C LYS A 77 -10.35 6.77 2.19
N GLY A 78 -11.16 7.39 1.34
CA GLY A 78 -10.85 8.66 0.68
C GLY A 78 -9.96 8.54 -0.57
N GLY A 79 -9.53 7.32 -0.94
CA GLY A 79 -8.84 7.06 -2.21
C GLY A 79 -9.79 6.92 -3.40
N THR A 80 -9.24 7.03 -4.61
CA THR A 80 -9.99 6.82 -5.86
C THR A 80 -10.30 5.35 -6.08
N ILE A 81 -11.57 5.04 -6.39
CA ILE A 81 -12.01 3.73 -6.86
C ILE A 81 -12.08 3.74 -8.38
N ILE A 82 -11.60 2.67 -9.02
CA ILE A 82 -11.76 2.44 -10.46
C ILE A 82 -12.64 1.20 -10.69
N PRO A 83 -13.29 1.08 -11.87
CA PRO A 83 -14.03 -0.12 -12.21
C PRO A 83 -13.16 -1.38 -12.12
N SER A 84 -13.79 -2.52 -11.86
CA SER A 84 -13.10 -3.81 -11.94
C SER A 84 -12.54 -4.06 -13.34
N GLN A 85 -11.55 -4.95 -13.47
CA GLN A 85 -10.99 -5.34 -14.77
C GLN A 85 -12.07 -5.78 -15.78
N MET A 86 -13.12 -6.47 -15.31
CA MET A 86 -14.28 -6.82 -16.13
C MET A 86 -15.11 -5.59 -16.55
N GLY A 87 -15.30 -4.64 -15.63
CA GLY A 87 -15.99 -3.37 -15.92
C GLY A 87 -15.24 -2.52 -16.93
N ILE A 88 -13.91 -2.50 -16.86
CA ILE A 88 -13.05 -1.88 -17.88
C ILE A 88 -13.27 -2.60 -19.23
N SER A 89 -13.15 -3.92 -19.27
CA SER A 89 -13.35 -4.67 -20.53
C SER A 89 -14.75 -4.54 -21.14
N ALA A 90 -15.79 -4.31 -20.34
CA ALA A 90 -17.15 -4.11 -20.83
C ALA A 90 -17.39 -2.67 -21.32
N GLY A 91 -16.65 -1.70 -20.78
CA GLY A 91 -16.81 -0.28 -21.08
C GLY A 91 -15.94 0.23 -22.25
N PHE A 92 -14.91 -0.52 -22.65
CA PHE A 92 -14.00 -0.15 -23.74
C PHE A 92 -14.03 -1.18 -24.87
N ASP A 93 -14.02 -0.72 -26.13
CA ASP A 93 -13.77 -1.60 -27.28
C ASP A 93 -12.26 -1.67 -27.51
N LEU A 94 -11.61 -2.53 -26.71
CA LEU A 94 -10.15 -2.67 -26.69
C LEU A 94 -9.53 -3.03 -28.05
N ASN A 95 -10.31 -3.51 -29.03
CA ASN A 95 -9.80 -3.81 -30.36
C ASN A 95 -9.82 -2.58 -31.27
N LYS A 96 -10.81 -1.69 -31.11
CA LYS A 96 -10.93 -0.45 -31.88
C LYS A 96 -9.98 0.63 -31.35
N ASP A 97 -9.90 0.75 -30.02
CA ASP A 97 -9.14 1.79 -29.32
C ASP A 97 -7.61 1.56 -29.36
N LYS A 98 -7.17 0.31 -29.60
CA LYS A 98 -5.74 0.00 -29.81
C LYS A 98 -5.16 0.68 -31.05
N THR A 99 -5.99 0.92 -32.08
CA THR A 99 -5.55 1.52 -33.34
C THR A 99 -5.18 3.00 -33.18
N GLU A 100 -5.81 3.70 -32.23
CA GLU A 100 -5.58 5.12 -31.93
C GLU A 100 -4.33 5.39 -31.09
N LEU A 101 -3.81 4.38 -30.37
CA LEU A 101 -2.61 4.50 -29.52
C LEU A 101 -1.29 4.32 -30.28
N TYR A 102 -1.34 3.76 -31.49
CA TYR A 102 -0.17 3.51 -32.36
C TYR A 102 -0.23 4.28 -33.68
N SER A 103 -1.15 5.25 -33.79
CA SER A 103 -1.19 6.26 -34.86
C SER A 103 -0.70 7.62 -34.35
#